data_AF-A0A0V1KJF0-F1
#
_entry.id   AF-A0A0V1KJF0-F1
#
_cell.length_a   1.000
_cell.length_b   1.000
_cell.length_c   1.000
_cell.angle_alpha   90.00
_cell.angle_beta   90.00
_cell.angle_gamma   90.00
#
_symmetry.space_group_name_H-M   'P 1'
#
loop_
_entity.id
_entity.type
_entity.pdbx_description
1 polymer ?
#
loop_
_entity_poly.entity_id
_entity_poly.type
_entity_poly.pdbx_seq_one_letter_code
_entity_poly.pdbx_strand_id
1 'polypeptide(L)'
;MPYFKKLAEGQTPIIPPFTSRRTIRTQNAGAPVTVHIYSKSESSKYEIYKKVIVKALKKTIKVWSRRDNKLKGDCRVPERHIRLLQSPGVINGHNTNIEADDTNWAVSDPGSVICHVEKPYFKNQSKEPAMAICIENNDIFT
;
A
#
# COMPACT_ATOMS: atom_id res chain seq x y z
N MET A 1 -17.77 16.45 14.72
CA MET A 1 -16.81 16.43 13.59
C MET A 1 -17.56 16.29 12.26
N PRO A 2 -17.69 17.36 11.46
CA PRO A 2 -18.57 17.40 10.29
C PRO A 2 -18.22 16.37 9.19
N TYR A 3 -16.96 15.98 9.07
CA TYR A 3 -16.53 14.99 8.07
C TYR A 3 -16.96 13.55 8.39
N PHE A 4 -17.01 13.17 9.67
CA PHE A 4 -17.44 11.82 10.05
C PHE A 4 -18.93 11.60 9.80
N LYS A 5 -19.74 12.64 9.97
CA LYS A 5 -21.16 12.61 9.62
C LYS A 5 -21.34 12.37 8.11
N LYS A 6 -20.63 13.13 7.28
CA LYS A 6 -20.65 12.92 5.81
C LYS A 6 -20.20 11.51 5.42
N LEU A 7 -19.19 10.97 6.10
CA LEU A 7 -18.71 9.61 5.87
C LEU A 7 -19.76 8.56 6.24
N ALA A 8 -20.39 8.69 7.42
CA ALA A 8 -21.45 7.80 7.87
C ALA A 8 -22.69 7.85 6.96
N GLU A 9 -22.97 9.01 6.37
CA GLU A 9 -24.07 9.22 5.43
C GLU A 9 -23.71 8.86 3.98
N GLY A 10 -22.50 8.37 3.71
CA GLY A 10 -22.06 7.99 2.36
C GLY A 10 -21.87 9.15 1.38
N GLN A 11 -21.86 10.39 1.86
CA GLN A 11 -21.79 11.60 1.03
C GLN A 11 -20.33 11.89 0.62
N THR A 12 -19.81 11.09 -0.31
CA THR A 12 -18.45 11.26 -0.86
C THR A 12 -18.50 11.67 -2.33
N PRO A 13 -17.91 12.82 -2.73
CA PRO A 13 -17.87 13.21 -4.13
C PRO A 13 -17.00 12.23 -4.94
N ILE A 14 -17.59 11.56 -5.94
CA ILE A 14 -16.87 10.66 -6.86
C ILE A 14 -16.50 11.42 -8.13
N ILE A 15 -15.74 12.50 -7.96
CA ILE A 15 -15.26 13.34 -9.07
C ILE A 15 -13.76 13.05 -9.26
N PRO A 16 -13.24 13.01 -10.49
CA PRO A 16 -11.81 12.88 -10.72
C PRO A 16 -11.00 13.95 -9.95
N PRO A 17 -9.80 13.60 -9.43
CA PRO A 17 -9.10 12.33 -9.59
C PRO A 17 -9.63 11.20 -8.69
N PHE A 18 -9.76 9.99 -9.25
CA PHE A 18 -10.24 8.78 -8.52
C PHE A 18 -9.19 8.13 -7.62
N THR A 19 -8.13 8.87 -7.29
CA THR A 19 -7.06 8.47 -6.38
C THR A 19 -6.74 9.64 -5.47
N SER A 20 -6.55 9.37 -4.19
CA SER A 20 -6.18 10.38 -3.20
C SER A 20 -4.87 10.02 -2.51
N ARG A 21 -4.16 11.06 -2.08
CA ARG A 21 -2.95 10.98 -1.27
C ARG A 21 -3.03 12.02 -0.19
N ARG A 22 -2.83 11.59 1.05
CA ARG A 22 -2.73 12.47 2.21
C ARG A 22 -1.52 12.08 3.05
N THR A 23 -0.89 13.06 3.68
CA THR A 23 0.16 12.82 4.67
C THR A 23 -0.30 13.42 5.99
N ILE A 24 -0.12 12.67 7.06
CA ILE A 24 -0.37 13.10 8.44
C ILE A 24 0.85 12.78 9.29
N ARG A 25 0.92 13.37 10.49
CA ARG A 25 1.91 13.04 11.51
C ARG A 25 1.21 12.65 12.79
N THR A 26 1.77 11.70 13.52
CA THR A 26 1.27 11.31 14.84
C THR A 26 1.48 12.44 15.85
N GLN A 27 0.64 12.51 16.88
CA GLN A 27 0.69 13.59 17.89
C GLN A 27 1.89 13.52 18.85
N ASN A 28 2.66 12.43 18.86
CA ASN A 28 3.83 12.30 19.72
C ASN A 28 4.87 13.38 19.39
N ALA A 29 5.07 14.33 20.32
CA ALA A 29 5.99 15.44 20.15
C ALA A 29 7.47 15.02 20.16
N GLY A 30 7.82 13.94 20.89
CA GLY A 30 9.19 13.47 21.01
C GLY A 30 9.66 12.61 19.82
N ALA A 31 8.72 11.89 19.19
CA ALA A 31 9.00 11.03 18.03
C ALA A 31 7.80 11.00 17.08
N PRO A 32 7.54 12.09 16.34
CA PRO A 32 6.43 12.15 15.38
C PRO A 32 6.73 11.30 14.15
N VAL A 33 5.88 10.30 13.89
CA VAL A 33 5.99 9.43 12.74
C VAL A 33 5.16 9.97 11.57
N THR A 34 5.73 9.95 10.37
CA THR A 34 5.04 10.35 9.14
C THR A 34 4.22 9.19 8.61
N VAL A 35 2.94 9.45 8.30
CA VAL A 35 2.02 8.46 7.74
C VAL A 35 1.46 8.99 6.43
N HIS A 36 1.63 8.23 5.36
CA HIS A 36 0.99 8.45 4.07
C HIS A 36 -0.24 7.57 3.93
N ILE A 37 -1.35 8.19 3.57
CA ILE A 37 -2.61 7.52 3.28
C ILE A 37 -2.84 7.63 1.77
N TYR A 38 -2.89 6.48 1.12
CA TYR A 38 -3.19 6.36 -0.31
C TYR A 38 -4.54 5.68 -0.47
N SER A 39 -5.37 6.18 -1.37
CA SER A 39 -6.64 5.52 -1.68
C SER A 39 -7.03 5.67 -3.14
N LYS A 40 -7.91 4.78 -3.58
CA LYS A 40 -8.62 4.84 -4.86
C LYS A 40 -10.10 4.55 -4.65
N SER A 41 -10.95 5.16 -5.48
CA SER A 41 -12.38 4.87 -5.50
C SER A 41 -12.74 3.74 -6.46
N GLU A 42 -13.98 3.28 -6.37
CA GLU A 42 -14.63 2.34 -7.31
C GLU A 42 -14.71 2.84 -8.76
N SER A 43 -14.44 4.11 -9.03
CA SER A 43 -14.37 4.59 -10.42
C SER A 43 -12.97 4.42 -11.02
N SER A 44 -11.97 4.09 -10.21
CA SER A 44 -10.59 3.93 -10.64
C SER A 44 -10.37 2.63 -11.42
N LYS A 45 -9.64 2.73 -12.53
CA LYS A 45 -9.18 1.57 -13.33
C LYS A 45 -7.83 1.01 -12.86
N TYR A 46 -7.27 1.56 -11.80
CA TYR A 46 -5.90 1.25 -11.34
C TYR A 46 -5.91 0.20 -10.22
N GLU A 47 -4.90 -0.68 -10.19
CA GLU A 47 -4.57 -1.42 -8.96
C GLU A 47 -3.81 -0.50 -7.99
N ILE A 48 -3.84 -0.80 -6.69
CA ILE A 48 -3.33 0.12 -5.66
C ILE A 48 -1.79 0.13 -5.57
N TYR A 49 -1.11 -0.96 -5.87
CA TYR A 49 0.34 -1.09 -5.62
C TYR A 49 1.18 -0.29 -6.61
N LYS A 50 1.11 -0.61 -7.91
CA LYS A 50 1.99 0.01 -8.91
C LYS A 50 1.49 1.40 -9.28
N LYS A 51 0.20 1.54 -9.54
CA LYS A 51 -0.38 2.78 -10.09
C LYS A 51 -0.62 3.85 -9.03
N VAL A 52 -0.70 3.48 -7.74
CA VAL A 52 -0.86 4.43 -6.63
C VAL A 52 0.39 4.47 -5.74
N ILE A 53 0.72 3.37 -5.04
CA ILE A 53 1.81 3.36 -4.04
C ILE A 53 3.19 3.61 -4.67
N VAL A 54 3.62 2.79 -5.64
CA VAL A 54 4.94 2.94 -6.29
C VAL A 54 5.07 4.30 -6.98
N LYS A 55 4.00 4.75 -7.66
CA LYS A 55 3.97 6.06 -8.31
C LYS A 55 4.10 7.21 -7.31
N ALA A 56 3.48 7.08 -6.14
CA ALA A 56 3.51 8.10 -5.10
C ALA A 56 4.83 8.12 -4.31
N LEU A 57 5.33 6.95 -3.90
CA LEU A 57 6.58 6.79 -3.15
C LEU A 57 7.82 7.02 -4.01
N LYS A 58 7.72 6.80 -5.32
CA LYS A 58 8.85 6.82 -6.26
C LYS A 58 9.99 5.86 -5.88
N LYS A 59 9.69 4.83 -5.09
CA LYS A 59 10.63 3.79 -4.60
C LYS A 59 10.25 2.42 -5.17
N THR A 60 11.23 1.52 -5.25
CA THR A 60 10.95 0.08 -5.40
C THR A 60 10.28 -0.43 -4.14
N ILE A 61 9.35 -1.38 -4.26
CA ILE A 61 8.71 -2.04 -3.11
C ILE A 61 8.86 -3.56 -3.18
N LYS A 62 9.05 -4.20 -2.03
CA LYS A 62 8.90 -5.65 -1.85
C LYS A 62 7.51 -5.92 -1.29
N VAL A 63 6.76 -6.84 -1.87
CA VAL A 63 5.35 -7.09 -1.55
C VAL A 63 5.17 -8.48 -0.98
N TRP A 64 4.45 -8.55 0.14
CA TRP A 64 3.89 -9.75 0.75
C TRP A 64 2.37 -9.69 0.64
N SER A 65 1.80 -10.55 -0.20
CA SER A 65 0.37 -10.59 -0.46
C SER A 65 0.02 -11.82 -1.29
N ARG A 66 -1.14 -12.43 -1.03
CA ARG A 66 -1.72 -13.40 -1.96
C ARG A 66 -1.81 -12.81 -3.37
N ARG A 67 -1.63 -13.62 -4.40
CA ARG A 67 -1.54 -13.13 -5.79
C ARG A 67 -2.36 -13.95 -6.77
N ASP A 68 -2.84 -13.28 -7.82
CA ASP A 68 -3.59 -13.90 -8.92
C ASP A 68 -2.69 -14.49 -10.02
N ASN A 69 -1.37 -14.54 -9.78
CA ASN A 69 -0.31 -14.93 -10.72
C ASN A 69 -0.29 -14.15 -12.07
N LYS A 70 -1.12 -13.11 -12.23
CA LYS A 70 -1.20 -12.30 -13.46
C LYS A 70 -0.26 -11.11 -13.42
N LEU A 71 -0.11 -10.49 -12.26
CA LEU A 71 0.89 -9.43 -12.07
C LEU A 71 2.26 -10.06 -11.82
N LYS A 72 3.16 -9.88 -12.78
CA LYS A 72 4.58 -10.18 -12.59
C LYS A 72 5.24 -9.02 -11.84
N GLY A 73 6.33 -9.30 -11.13
CA GLY A 73 7.25 -8.24 -10.72
C GLY A 73 7.70 -7.50 -11.96
N ASP A 74 7.47 -6.19 -12.00
CA ASP A 74 7.77 -5.41 -13.21
C ASP A 74 9.23 -4.96 -13.18
N CYS A 75 9.96 -5.23 -14.29
CA CYS A 75 11.34 -4.80 -14.56
C CYS A 75 11.40 -3.70 -15.65
N ARG A 76 10.26 -3.22 -16.16
CA ARG A 76 10.20 -2.36 -17.36
C ARG A 76 10.25 -0.85 -17.10
N VAL A 77 10.29 -0.41 -15.84
CA VAL A 77 10.49 1.00 -15.49
C VAL A 77 11.89 1.14 -14.92
N PRO A 78 12.78 1.93 -15.54
CA PRO A 78 14.11 2.19 -14.97
C PRO A 78 13.97 2.66 -13.52
N GLU A 79 14.66 1.97 -12.61
CA GLU A 79 14.80 2.29 -11.18
C GLU A 79 13.56 2.14 -10.27
N ARG A 80 12.40 1.68 -10.74
CA ARG A 80 11.20 1.50 -9.88
C ARG A 80 10.48 0.19 -10.16
N HIS A 81 10.63 -0.76 -9.25
CA HIS A 81 10.12 -2.12 -9.43
C HIS A 81 9.17 -2.54 -8.31
N ILE A 82 8.32 -3.53 -8.61
CA ILE A 82 7.65 -4.34 -7.59
C ILE A 82 8.38 -5.67 -7.53
N ARG A 83 8.96 -5.99 -6.38
CA ARG A 83 9.59 -7.27 -6.07
C ARG A 83 8.61 -8.08 -5.22
N LEU A 84 8.43 -9.34 -5.56
CA LEU A 84 7.55 -10.23 -4.80
C LEU A 84 8.40 -10.98 -3.78
N LEU A 85 7.97 -10.98 -2.52
CA LEU A 85 8.58 -11.85 -1.51
C LEU A 85 8.21 -13.31 -1.80
N GLN A 86 9.16 -14.20 -1.53
CA GLN A 86 8.98 -15.63 -1.74
C GLN A 86 8.30 -16.28 -0.53
N SER A 87 7.46 -17.28 -0.79
CA SER A 87 6.80 -18.10 0.22
C SER A 87 7.13 -19.57 -0.04
N PRO A 88 7.37 -20.39 1.00
CA PRO A 88 7.50 -20.02 2.42
C PRO A 88 8.66 -19.03 2.66
N GLY A 89 8.53 -18.19 3.69
CA GLY A 89 9.53 -17.17 4.02
C GLY A 89 9.83 -17.12 5.52
N VAL A 90 10.89 -16.40 5.89
CA VAL A 90 11.25 -16.15 7.29
C VAL A 90 11.22 -14.64 7.54
N ILE A 91 10.40 -14.20 8.50
CA ILE A 91 10.31 -12.80 8.92
C ILE A 91 10.69 -12.73 10.39
N ASN A 92 11.79 -12.03 10.70
CA ASN A 92 12.31 -11.91 12.06
C ASN A 92 12.45 -13.28 12.78
N GLY A 93 12.95 -14.31 12.07
CA GLY A 93 13.09 -15.67 12.60
C GLY A 93 11.80 -16.50 12.63
N HIS A 94 10.64 -15.92 12.30
CA HIS A 94 9.38 -16.64 12.23
C HIS A 94 9.11 -17.17 10.81
N ASN A 95 8.89 -18.48 10.70
CA ASN A 95 8.44 -19.10 9.47
C ASN A 95 7.03 -18.61 9.13
N THR A 96 6.86 -18.12 7.91
CA THR A 96 5.59 -17.60 7.42
C THR A 96 5.24 -18.21 6.05
N ASN A 97 3.95 -18.26 5.75
CA ASN A 97 3.42 -18.77 4.50
C ASN A 97 2.33 -17.83 3.99
N ILE A 98 2.50 -17.33 2.78
CA ILE A 98 1.59 -16.41 2.10
C ILE A 98 0.18 -16.98 1.92
N GLU A 99 0.03 -18.30 1.84
CA GLU A 99 -1.27 -18.95 1.71
C GLU A 99 -2.03 -18.97 3.05
N ALA A 100 -1.31 -18.95 4.18
CA ALA A 100 -1.87 -18.94 5.53
C ALA A 100 -1.98 -17.54 6.14
N ASP A 101 -1.42 -16.52 5.48
CA ASP A 101 -1.43 -15.13 5.93
C ASP A 101 -2.45 -14.31 5.13
N ASP A 102 -3.44 -13.74 5.83
CA ASP A 102 -4.46 -12.88 5.22
C ASP A 102 -4.03 -11.41 5.09
N THR A 103 -2.86 -11.06 5.61
CA THR A 103 -2.35 -9.68 5.55
C THR A 103 -1.72 -9.37 4.20
N ASN A 104 -1.84 -8.10 3.80
CA ASN A 104 -1.13 -7.61 2.61
C ASN A 104 -0.31 -6.39 3.00
N TRP A 105 0.98 -6.44 2.72
CA TRP A 105 1.88 -5.36 3.04
C TRP A 105 3.02 -5.24 2.03
N ALA A 106 3.63 -4.07 2.01
CA ALA A 106 4.77 -3.78 1.16
C ALA A 106 5.80 -2.95 1.93
N VAL A 107 7.08 -3.16 1.64
CA VAL A 107 8.18 -2.38 2.21
C VAL A 107 8.96 -1.71 1.09
N SER A 108 9.44 -0.48 1.30
CA SER A 108 10.32 0.16 0.32
C SER A 108 11.69 -0.53 0.26
N ASP A 109 12.35 -0.40 -0.89
CA ASP A 109 13.71 -0.88 -1.12
C ASP A 109 14.52 0.27 -1.75
N PRO A 110 15.41 0.95 -1.00
CA PRO A 110 15.81 0.69 0.40
C PRO A 110 14.73 1.02 1.45
N GLY A 111 14.80 0.32 2.60
CA GLY A 111 13.78 0.25 3.66
C GLY A 111 13.71 1.49 4.54
N SER A 112 12.64 2.27 4.37
CA SER A 112 12.26 3.38 5.26
C SER A 112 10.73 3.50 5.36
N VAL A 113 9.99 2.73 4.57
CA VAL A 113 8.52 2.78 4.51
C VAL A 113 7.97 1.36 4.58
N ILE A 114 6.99 1.14 5.46
CA ILE A 114 6.12 -0.04 5.47
C ILE A 114 4.69 0.38 5.16
N CYS A 115 4.04 -0.32 4.25
CA CYS A 115 2.67 -0.09 3.82
C CYS A 115 1.79 -1.28 4.18
N HIS A 116 0.73 -1.07 4.94
CA HIS A 116 -0.38 -2.02 5.03
C HIS A 116 -1.39 -1.70 3.93
N VAL A 117 -1.87 -2.71 3.21
CA VAL A 117 -2.73 -2.55 2.04
C VAL A 117 -3.97 -3.40 2.21
N GLU A 118 -5.16 -2.83 1.98
CA GLU A 118 -6.43 -3.54 2.18
C GLU A 118 -6.63 -4.68 1.18
N LYS A 119 -6.21 -4.48 -0.08
CA LYS A 119 -6.44 -5.43 -1.17
C LYS A 119 -5.17 -6.21 -1.53
N PRO A 120 -5.30 -7.47 -1.97
CA PRO A 120 -4.16 -8.27 -2.38
C PRO A 120 -3.49 -7.76 -3.66
N TYR A 121 -2.31 -8.25 -4.03
CA TYR A 121 -1.60 -7.82 -5.24
C TYR A 121 -2.14 -8.51 -6.50
N PHE A 122 -3.29 -8.03 -6.99
CA PHE A 122 -4.03 -8.61 -8.12
C PHE A 122 -4.11 -7.66 -9.33
N LYS A 123 -4.12 -8.21 -10.55
CA LYS A 123 -4.20 -7.44 -11.80
C LYS A 123 -5.55 -6.76 -11.97
N ASN A 124 -6.60 -7.51 -11.69
CA ASN A 124 -7.98 -7.06 -11.92
C ASN A 124 -8.54 -6.46 -10.64
N GLN A 125 -8.16 -5.22 -10.36
CA GLN A 125 -8.79 -4.36 -9.34
C GLN A 125 -9.45 -3.14 -9.99
N SER A 126 -9.86 -3.28 -11.26
CA SER A 126 -10.60 -2.20 -11.92
C SER A 126 -11.97 -2.09 -11.29
N LYS A 127 -12.37 -0.85 -11.01
CA LYS A 127 -13.66 -0.53 -10.41
C LYS A 127 -13.89 -1.06 -8.98
N GLU A 128 -12.81 -1.19 -8.21
CA GLU A 128 -12.87 -1.58 -6.80
C GLU A 128 -12.21 -0.51 -5.93
N PRO A 129 -12.74 -0.20 -4.73
CA PRO A 129 -12.07 0.73 -3.83
C PRO A 129 -10.91 0.02 -3.13
N ALA A 130 -9.87 0.77 -2.77
CA ALA A 130 -8.76 0.25 -1.97
C ALA A 130 -8.06 1.39 -1.23
N MET A 131 -7.49 1.05 -0.07
CA MET A 131 -6.65 1.93 0.72
C MET A 131 -5.30 1.28 1.05
N ALA A 132 -4.28 2.11 1.21
CA ALA A 132 -3.01 1.75 1.83
C ALA A 132 -2.58 2.81 2.84
N ILE A 133 -2.08 2.36 3.98
CA ILE A 133 -1.47 3.19 5.02
C ILE A 133 0.01 2.86 5.04
N CYS A 134 0.85 3.85 4.74
CA CYS A 134 2.29 3.72 4.68
C CYS A 134 2.96 4.56 5.76
N ILE A 135 3.75 3.92 6.61
CA ILE A 135 4.47 4.54 7.72
C ILE A 135 5.91 4.74 7.28
N GLU A 136 6.41 5.97 7.35
CA GLU A 136 7.81 6.29 7.09
C GLU A 136 8.57 6.42 8.41
N ASN A 137 9.49 5.49 8.63
CA ASN A 137 10.42 5.49 9.76
C ASN A 137 11.68 4.69 9.39
N ASN A 138 12.85 5.26 9.66
CA ASN A 138 14.14 4.62 9.36
C ASN A 138 14.44 3.43 10.28
N ASP A 139 13.82 3.39 11.47
CA ASP A 139 14.10 2.37 12.48
C ASP A 139 13.30 1.05 12.26
N ILE A 140 12.51 0.96 11.19
CA ILE A 140 11.63 -0.20 10.92
C ILE A 140 12.45 -1.48 10.63
N PHE A 141 13.67 -1.32 10.12
CA PHE A 141 14.49 -2.42 9.59
C PHE A 141 15.81 -2.63 10.35
N THR A 142 16.00 -1.93 11.46
CA THR A 142 17.09 -2.09 12.44
C THR A 142 16.64 -2.94 13.61
#